data_AF-A0A354QA19-F1
#
_entry.id   AF-A0A354QA19-F1
#
_cell.length_a   1.000
_cell.length_b   1.000
_cell.length_c   1.000
_cell.angle_alpha   90.00
_cell.angle_beta   90.00
_cell.angle_gamma   90.00
#
_symmetry.space_group_name_H-M   'P 1'
#
loop_
_entity.id
_entity.type
_entity.pdbx_description
1 polymer ?
#
loop_
_entity_poly.entity_id
_entity_poly.type
_entity_poly.pdbx_seq_one_letter_code
_entity_poly.pdbx_strand_id
1 'polypeptide(L)'
;QPYRNSHFNIDEWVNAGYDTAFITSYLESESNSYNHPNAAIEPRIPGIFQYYSVAEDELSKIYAGKYDAQTGANNIAAAWEKLTDQIGRKKQVALYRASLGL
;
A
#
# COMPACT_ATOMS: atom_id res chain seq x y z
N GLN A 1 -17.03 4.11 0.04
CA GLN A 1 -15.62 4.31 -0.34
C GLN A 1 -15.52 4.99 -1.69
N PRO A 2 -14.79 6.12 -1.81
CA PRO A 2 -14.64 6.88 -3.04
C PRO A 2 -13.58 6.26 -3.98
N TYR A 3 -14.02 5.52 -5.00
CA TYR A 3 -13.12 4.90 -6.00
C TYR A 3 -12.67 5.81 -7.17
N ARG A 4 -13.19 7.05 -7.27
CA ARG A 4 -12.92 8.01 -8.35
C ARG A 4 -12.88 9.41 -7.78
N ASN A 5 -12.16 10.33 -8.44
CA ASN A 5 -12.10 11.73 -8.02
C ASN A 5 -13.51 12.38 -7.94
N SER A 6 -14.43 12.01 -8.83
CA SER A 6 -15.80 12.51 -8.78
C SER A 6 -16.57 12.08 -7.52
N HIS A 7 -16.20 10.98 -6.89
CA HIS A 7 -16.84 10.51 -5.66
C HIS A 7 -16.49 11.35 -4.42
N PHE A 8 -15.59 12.33 -4.53
CA PHE A 8 -15.30 13.27 -3.45
C PHE A 8 -16.21 14.50 -3.47
N ASN A 9 -17.22 14.55 -4.35
CA ASN A 9 -18.25 15.57 -4.35
C ASN A 9 -19.23 15.35 -3.17
N ILE A 10 -19.11 16.15 -2.11
CA ILE A 10 -19.92 16.04 -0.88
C ILE A 10 -21.43 16.10 -1.17
N ASP A 11 -21.85 16.97 -2.10
CA ASP A 11 -23.28 17.21 -2.38
C ASP A 11 -23.98 15.95 -2.90
N GLU A 12 -23.28 15.11 -3.67
CA GLU A 12 -23.85 13.84 -4.16
C GLU A 12 -24.21 12.89 -3.01
N TRP A 13 -23.42 12.89 -1.95
CA TRP A 13 -23.68 12.05 -0.78
C TRP A 13 -24.72 12.67 0.16
N VAL A 14 -24.71 13.99 0.34
CA VAL A 14 -25.76 14.67 1.12
C VAL A 14 -27.13 14.45 0.47
N ASN A 15 -27.21 14.54 -0.86
CA ASN A 15 -28.42 14.24 -1.63
C ASN A 15 -28.85 12.76 -1.51
N ALA A 16 -27.90 11.86 -1.25
CA ALA A 16 -28.18 10.45 -0.95
C ALA A 16 -28.59 10.19 0.51
N GLY A 17 -28.66 11.23 1.35
CA GLY A 17 -29.17 11.17 2.72
C GLY A 17 -28.10 11.07 3.81
N TYR A 18 -26.82 11.29 3.49
CA TYR A 18 -25.76 11.32 4.50
C TYR A 18 -25.72 12.67 5.23
N ASP A 19 -25.44 12.62 6.53
CA ASP A 19 -25.11 13.82 7.30
C ASP A 19 -23.85 14.49 6.76
N THR A 20 -23.90 15.82 6.58
CA THR A 20 -22.82 16.60 5.97
C THR A 20 -21.51 16.50 6.75
N ALA A 21 -21.55 16.60 8.08
CA ALA A 21 -20.35 16.56 8.90
C ALA A 21 -19.68 15.19 8.85
N PHE A 22 -20.49 14.13 8.94
CA PHE A 22 -20.01 12.76 8.80
C PHE A 22 -19.36 12.52 7.43
N ILE A 23 -20.05 12.83 6.34
CA ILE A 23 -19.52 12.51 5.01
C ILE A 23 -18.28 13.35 4.67
N THR A 24 -18.24 14.61 5.10
CA THR A 24 -17.05 15.46 4.93
C THR A 24 -15.85 14.82 5.62
N SER A 25 -15.97 14.45 6.89
CA SER A 25 -14.89 13.82 7.65
C SER A 25 -14.46 12.47 7.04
N TYR A 26 -15.43 11.66 6.59
CA TYR A 26 -15.13 10.38 5.94
C TYR A 26 -14.35 10.56 4.62
N LEU A 27 -14.82 11.43 3.73
CA LEU A 27 -14.17 11.68 2.44
C LEU A 27 -12.79 12.34 2.60
N GLU A 28 -12.63 13.23 3.58
CA GLU A 28 -11.33 13.78 3.95
C GLU A 28 -10.38 12.70 4.45
N SER A 29 -10.84 11.80 5.33
CA SER A 29 -10.02 10.67 5.82
C SER A 29 -9.53 9.79 4.68
N GLU A 30 -10.41 9.46 3.74
CA GLU A 30 -10.07 8.65 2.56
C GLU A 30 -9.07 9.40 1.67
N SER A 31 -9.36 10.67 1.33
CA SER A 31 -8.49 11.50 0.47
C SER A 31 -7.10 11.68 1.07
N ASN A 32 -7.02 12.01 2.37
CA ASN A 32 -5.75 12.20 3.07
C ASN A 32 -4.95 10.90 3.13
N SER A 33 -5.63 9.75 3.29
CA SER A 33 -4.98 8.44 3.33
C SER A 33 -4.39 8.06 1.98
N TYR A 34 -5.15 8.23 0.88
CA TYR A 34 -4.67 7.90 -0.47
C TYR A 34 -3.54 8.83 -0.94
N ASN A 35 -3.54 10.09 -0.49
CA ASN A 35 -2.55 11.09 -0.90
C ASN A 35 -1.41 11.29 0.11
N HIS A 36 -1.33 10.46 1.15
CA HIS A 36 -0.27 10.57 2.15
C HIS A 36 1.11 10.25 1.53
N PRO A 37 2.19 11.00 1.85
CA PRO A 37 3.53 10.74 1.30
C PRO A 37 4.08 9.34 1.63
N ASN A 38 3.55 8.72 2.69
CA ASN A 38 3.88 7.35 3.10
C ASN A 38 2.74 6.35 2.81
N ALA A 39 1.87 6.62 1.83
CA ALA A 39 0.82 5.68 1.46
C ALA A 39 1.43 4.35 0.99
N ALA A 40 1.06 3.26 1.66
CA ALA A 40 1.49 1.92 1.31
C ALA A 40 0.49 1.30 0.32
N ILE A 41 0.74 1.46 -0.98
CA ILE A 41 -0.06 0.79 -2.00
C ILE A 41 0.35 -0.67 -2.04
N GLU A 42 -0.61 -1.58 -1.79
CA GLU A 42 -0.38 -3.01 -1.90
C GLU A 42 0.06 -3.36 -3.34
N PRO A 43 1.27 -3.93 -3.53
CA PRO A 43 1.73 -4.35 -4.84
C PRO A 43 0.89 -5.54 -5.33
N ARG A 44 0.14 -5.35 -6.42
CA ARG A 44 -0.62 -6.44 -7.07
C ARG A 44 0.30 -7.34 -7.90
N ILE A 45 1.20 -8.05 -7.23
CA ILE A 45 2.18 -8.94 -7.83
C ILE A 45 2.03 -10.38 -7.31
N PRO A 46 2.29 -11.40 -8.14
CA PRO A 46 2.43 -12.77 -7.68
C PRO A 46 3.38 -12.91 -6.48
N GLY A 47 2.98 -13.72 -5.50
CA GLY A 47 3.81 -14.01 -4.33
C GLY A 47 3.81 -12.94 -3.24
N ILE A 48 2.88 -11.96 -3.26
CA ILE A 48 2.86 -10.85 -2.30
C ILE A 48 2.97 -11.28 -0.83
N PHE A 49 2.33 -12.38 -0.41
CA PHE A 49 2.44 -12.91 0.95
C PHE A 49 3.87 -13.35 1.32
N GLN A 50 4.69 -13.76 0.36
CA GLN A 50 6.10 -14.07 0.59
C GLN A 50 6.90 -12.80 0.89
N TYR A 51 6.57 -11.67 0.23
CA TYR A 51 7.18 -10.37 0.55
C TYR A 51 6.83 -9.92 1.96
N TYR A 52 5.58 -10.12 2.40
CA TYR A 52 5.17 -9.84 3.78
C TYR A 52 5.89 -10.72 4.78
N SER A 53 5.92 -12.03 4.56
CA SER A 53 6.60 -12.96 5.45
C SER A 53 8.08 -12.61 5.66
N VAL A 54 8.83 -12.34 4.57
CA VAL A 54 10.25 -11.97 4.72
C VAL A 54 10.46 -10.59 5.34
N ALA A 55 9.50 -9.68 5.18
CA ALA A 55 9.54 -8.38 5.85
C ALA A 55 9.28 -8.52 7.35
N GLU A 56 8.29 -9.32 7.74
CA GLU A 56 7.95 -9.62 9.13
C GLU A 56 9.12 -10.28 9.87
N ASP A 57 9.86 -11.17 9.21
CA ASP A 57 11.07 -11.78 9.76
C ASP A 57 12.11 -10.72 10.17
N GLU A 58 12.34 -9.69 9.35
CA GLU A 58 13.27 -8.61 9.67
C GLU A 58 12.68 -7.62 10.68
N LEU A 59 11.40 -7.26 10.56
CA LEU A 59 10.70 -6.40 11.53
C LEU A 59 10.76 -6.99 12.94
N SER A 60 10.58 -8.31 13.09
CA SER A 60 10.70 -8.98 14.39
C SER A 60 12.05 -8.76 15.06
N LYS A 61 13.13 -8.67 14.27
CA LYS A 61 14.50 -8.42 14.75
C LYS A 61 14.67 -6.96 15.18
N ILE A 62 14.05 -6.01 14.46
CA ILE A 62 14.02 -4.60 14.85
C ILE A 62 13.29 -4.45 16.20
N TYR A 63 12.10 -5.05 16.34
CA TYR A 63 11.32 -4.98 17.59
C TYR A 63 12.04 -5.65 18.77
N ALA A 64 12.84 -6.68 18.51
CA ALA A 64 13.70 -7.31 19.52
C ALA A 64 14.99 -6.51 19.82
N GLY A 65 15.19 -5.34 19.21
CA GLY A 65 16.37 -4.48 19.42
C GLY A 65 17.66 -5.01 18.79
N LYS A 66 17.58 -5.95 17.85
CA LYS A 66 18.77 -6.53 17.19
C LYS A 66 19.33 -5.64 16.09
N TYR A 67 18.49 -4.82 15.47
CA TYR A 67 18.85 -3.85 14.44
C TYR A 67 18.13 -2.53 14.71
N ASP A 68 18.75 -1.42 14.30
CA ASP A 68 18.02 -0.16 14.19
C ASP A 68 17.05 -0.18 13.00
N ALA A 69 16.17 0.83 12.95
CA ALA A 69 15.12 0.92 11.93
C ALA A 69 15.70 0.97 10.50
N GLN A 70 16.81 1.69 10.29
CA GLN A 70 17.40 1.85 8.97
C GLN A 70 18.04 0.54 8.48
N THR A 71 18.77 -0.15 9.34
CA THR A 71 19.40 -1.43 9.05
C THR A 71 18.35 -2.49 8.75
N GLY A 72 17.29 -2.56 9.57
CA GLY A 72 16.20 -3.49 9.32
C GLY A 72 15.45 -3.19 8.02
N ALA A 73 15.17 -1.92 7.70
CA ALA A 73 14.57 -1.53 6.42
C ALA A 73 15.44 -1.91 5.22
N ASN A 74 16.76 -1.75 5.32
CA ASN A 74 17.70 -2.18 4.28
C ASN A 74 17.69 -3.70 4.09
N ASN A 75 17.60 -4.48 5.17
CA ASN A 75 17.50 -5.93 5.09
C ASN A 75 16.20 -6.38 4.41
N ILE A 76 15.07 -5.74 4.73
CA ILE A 76 13.78 -5.98 4.09
C ILE A 76 13.90 -5.73 2.58
N ALA A 77 14.45 -4.59 2.19
CA ALA A 77 14.66 -4.25 0.78
C ALA A 77 15.53 -5.29 0.06
N ALA A 78 16.64 -5.73 0.66
CA ALA A 78 17.49 -6.77 0.10
C ALA A 78 16.78 -8.13 -0.03
N ALA A 79 15.96 -8.51 0.95
CA ALA A 79 15.16 -9.73 0.91
C ALA A 79 14.12 -9.68 -0.22
N TRP A 80 13.45 -8.54 -0.41
CA TRP A 80 12.52 -8.33 -1.51
C TRP A 80 13.18 -8.35 -2.88
N GLU A 81 14.35 -7.76 -3.04
CA GLU A 81 15.12 -7.82 -4.28
C GLU A 81 15.47 -9.26 -4.65
N LYS A 82 15.98 -10.03 -3.69
CA LYS A 82 16.28 -11.47 -3.87
C LYS A 82 15.03 -12.26 -4.25
N LEU A 83 13.92 -12.06 -3.56
CA LEU A 83 12.65 -12.73 -3.84
C LEU A 83 12.12 -12.37 -5.24
N THR A 84 12.22 -11.10 -5.62
CA THR A 84 11.83 -10.61 -6.95
C THR A 84 12.62 -11.29 -8.06
N ASP A 85 13.93 -11.45 -7.87
CA ASP A 85 14.77 -12.15 -8.85
C ASP A 85 14.47 -13.65 -8.92
N GLN A 86 14.17 -14.29 -7.77
CA GLN A 86 13.76 -15.70 -7.72
C GLN A 86 12.42 -15.96 -8.43
N ILE A 87 11.43 -15.08 -8.24
CA ILE A 87 10.12 -15.19 -8.90
C ILE A 87 10.22 -14.83 -10.40
N GLY A 88 11.13 -13.92 -10.74
CA GLY A 88 11.38 -13.44 -12.09
C GLY A 88 10.98 -11.98 -12.27
N ARG A 89 11.94 -11.07 -12.07
CA ARG A 89 11.74 -9.61 -12.09
C ARG A 89 10.98 -9.08 -13.31
N LYS A 90 11.39 -9.48 -14.51
CA LYS A 90 10.74 -9.01 -15.75
C LYS A 90 9.26 -9.39 -15.80
N LYS A 91 8.92 -10.59 -15.33
CA LYS A 91 7.53 -11.07 -15.26
C LYS A 91 6.73 -10.32 -14.21
N GLN A 92 7.32 -10.08 -13.03
CA GLN A 92 6.69 -9.25 -11.98
C GLN A 92 6.36 -7.85 -12.50
N VAL A 93 7.32 -7.18 -13.16
CA VAL A 93 7.11 -5.86 -13.75
C VAL A 93 5.99 -5.89 -14.81
N ALA A 94 5.99 -6.87 -15.70
CA ALA A 94 4.97 -7.01 -16.73
C ALA A 94 3.55 -7.21 -16.13
N LEU A 95 3.42 -8.10 -15.15
CA LEU A 95 2.14 -8.37 -14.49
C LEU A 95 1.65 -7.19 -13.67
N TYR A 96 2.55 -6.49 -12.98
CA TYR A 96 2.20 -5.28 -12.23
C TYR A 96 1.64 -4.19 -13.16
N ARG A 97 2.32 -3.90 -14.28
CA ARG A 97 1.83 -2.96 -15.29
C ARG A 97 0.47 -3.36 -15.85
N ALA A 98 0.29 -4.63 -16.20
CA ALA A 98 -0.99 -5.14 -16.67
C ALA A 98 -2.11 -4.98 -15.62
N SER A 99 -1.81 -5.16 -14.32
CA SER A 99 -2.77 -4.95 -13.23
C SER A 99 -3.25 -3.50 -13.10
N LEU A 100 -2.43 -2.55 -13.57
CA LEU A 100 -2.71 -1.12 -13.62
C LEU A 100 -3.32 -0.67 -14.96
N GLY A 101 -3.44 -1.58 -15.94
CA GLY A 101 -3.89 -1.26 -17.30
C GLY A 101 -2.86 -0.54 -18.17
N LEU A 102 -1.55 -0.72 -17.90
CA LEU A 102 -0.40 -0.07 -18.57
C LEU A 102 0.42 -0.99 -19.50
#